data_AF-A0AA39MAS7-F1
#
_entry.id   AF-A0AA39MAS7-F1
#
_cell.length_a   1.000
_cell.length_b   1.000
_cell.length_c   1.000
_cell.angle_alpha   90.00
_cell.angle_beta   90.00
_cell.angle_gamma   90.00
#
_symmetry.space_group_name_H-M   'P 1'
#
loop_
_entity.id
_entity.type
_entity.pdbx_description
1 polymer ?
#
loop_
_entity_poly.entity_id
_entity_poly.type
_entity_poly.pdbx_seq_one_letter_code
_entity_poly.pdbx_strand_id
1 'polypeptide(L)'
;MRKVSVRFGEDTDAPCPDEFLAKVRHLYFLTEKLETEIQALKKKQGTSVKGDTDKLMHDVGEQLNAFRATLTDLEVSNRKEERSSYRRPSETETRIRQNQYDHLHWKLRNLSGAFHDVQLDYKRQKMARMRQQLSLAGMDPSESQIERMASSHRRLSLNLAYEMNGTYRNSKKFLAMFTTWNARRQPEWITSSPTCKVPTIT
;
A
#
# COMPACT_ATOMS: atom_id res chain seq x y z
N MET A 1 -34.53 20.50 -60.11
CA MET A 1 -34.44 19.92 -58.75
C MET A 1 -32.97 19.70 -58.41
N ARG A 2 -32.38 20.50 -57.51
CA ARG A 2 -30.96 20.35 -57.10
C ARG A 2 -30.90 19.36 -55.93
N LYS A 3 -30.20 18.24 -56.11
CA LYS A 3 -29.86 17.31 -55.02
C LYS A 3 -28.85 17.99 -54.10
N VAL A 4 -29.28 18.35 -52.89
CA VAL A 4 -28.39 18.78 -51.81
C VAL A 4 -27.80 17.52 -51.21
N SER A 5 -26.53 17.25 -51.52
CA SER A 5 -25.75 16.19 -50.90
C SER A 5 -25.31 16.67 -49.52
N VAL A 6 -26.02 16.24 -48.47
CA VAL A 6 -25.57 16.41 -47.09
C VAL A 6 -24.41 15.45 -46.88
N ARG A 7 -23.17 15.97 -46.87
CA ARG A 7 -22.02 15.23 -46.36
C ARG A 7 -22.11 15.28 -44.84
N PHE A 8 -22.37 14.14 -44.22
CA PHE A 8 -22.10 13.96 -42.80
C PHE A 8 -20.57 13.93 -42.65
N GLY A 9 -20.01 14.95 -42.01
CA GLY A 9 -18.63 14.94 -41.58
C GLY A 9 -18.47 13.98 -40.41
N GLU A 10 -17.76 12.89 -40.63
CA GLU A 10 -17.11 12.10 -39.59
C GLU A 10 -15.93 12.92 -39.06
N ASP A 11 -16.14 13.69 -38.00
CA ASP A 11 -15.08 14.24 -37.16
C ASP A 11 -15.52 14.08 -35.69
N THR A 12 -15.47 12.85 -35.18
CA THR A 12 -15.69 12.56 -33.75
C THR A 12 -14.35 12.28 -33.06
N ASP A 13 -13.48 13.29 -33.03
CA ASP A 13 -12.34 13.37 -32.10
C ASP A 13 -12.66 14.32 -30.92
N ALA A 14 -13.92 14.37 -30.49
CA ALA A 14 -14.29 14.97 -29.22
C ALA A 14 -13.77 14.06 -28.10
N PRO A 15 -12.93 14.55 -27.16
CA PRO A 15 -12.60 13.80 -25.95
C PRO A 15 -13.91 13.41 -25.28
N CYS A 16 -14.21 12.11 -25.29
CA CYS A 16 -15.52 11.64 -24.85
C CYS A 16 -15.67 12.01 -23.36
N PRO A 17 -16.77 12.65 -22.93
CA PRO A 17 -17.07 12.87 -21.50
C PRO A 17 -17.01 11.57 -20.67
N ASP A 18 -16.99 10.41 -21.33
CA ASP A 18 -16.74 9.11 -20.74
C ASP A 18 -15.35 8.95 -20.09
N GLU A 19 -14.29 9.61 -20.56
CA GLU A 19 -12.95 9.45 -19.95
C GLU A 19 -12.89 10.08 -18.54
N PHE A 20 -13.38 11.32 -18.40
CA PHE A 20 -13.49 11.98 -17.09
C PHE A 20 -14.34 11.16 -16.13
N LEU A 21 -15.52 10.73 -16.58
CA LEU A 21 -16.43 9.94 -15.76
C LEU A 21 -15.85 8.56 -15.43
N ALA A 22 -15.08 7.94 -16.32
CA ALA A 22 -14.39 6.69 -16.05
C ALA A 22 -13.35 6.85 -14.94
N LYS A 23 -12.55 7.92 -14.97
CA LYS A 23 -11.58 8.24 -13.91
C LYS A 23 -12.28 8.49 -12.57
N VAL A 24 -13.37 9.27 -12.58
CA VAL A 24 -14.18 9.53 -11.38
C VAL A 24 -14.77 8.24 -10.81
N ARG A 25 -15.37 7.39 -11.64
CA ARG A 25 -15.90 6.07 -11.22
C ARG A 25 -14.81 5.18 -10.62
N HIS A 26 -13.63 5.15 -11.24
CA HIS A 26 -12.49 4.40 -10.74
C HIS A 26 -12.03 4.90 -9.36
N LEU A 27 -11.96 6.22 -9.16
CA LEU A 27 -11.62 6.83 -7.87
C LEU A 27 -12.67 6.54 -6.77
N TYR A 28 -13.96 6.49 -7.12
CA TYR A 28 -14.99 6.05 -6.16
C TYR A 28 -14.85 4.57 -5.80
N PHE A 29 -14.56 3.71 -6.77
CA PHE A 29 -14.27 2.30 -6.49
C PHE A 29 -13.04 2.13 -5.57
N LEU A 30 -11.95 2.87 -5.83
CA LEU A 30 -10.79 2.86 -4.94
C LEU A 30 -11.12 3.38 -3.54
N THR A 31 -12.02 4.37 -3.42
CA THR A 31 -12.51 4.88 -2.13
C THR A 31 -13.10 3.76 -1.29
N GLU A 32 -14.11 3.07 -1.83
CA GLU A 32 -14.83 2.00 -1.11
C GLU A 32 -13.91 0.83 -0.74
N LYS A 33 -13.03 0.46 -1.68
CA LYS A 33 -12.04 -0.60 -1.47
C LYS A 33 -11.07 -0.23 -0.35
N LEU A 34 -10.48 0.97 -0.39
CA LEU A 34 -9.57 1.46 0.64
C LEU A 34 -10.25 1.58 2.01
N GLU A 35 -11.48 2.10 2.07
CA GLU A 35 -12.26 2.17 3.32
C GLU A 35 -12.41 0.78 3.94
N THR A 36 -12.74 -0.22 3.13
CA THR A 36 -12.90 -1.62 3.57
C THR A 36 -11.57 -2.23 4.03
N GLU A 37 -10.49 -2.05 3.26
CA GLU A 37 -9.18 -2.61 3.59
C GLU A 37 -8.56 -1.96 4.83
N ILE A 38 -8.74 -0.64 5.03
CA ILE A 38 -8.31 0.06 6.26
C ILE A 38 -9.09 -0.44 7.48
N GLN A 39 -10.39 -0.69 7.36
CA GLN A 39 -11.17 -1.29 8.44
C GLN A 39 -10.71 -2.73 8.73
N ALA A 40 -10.41 -3.52 7.69
CA ALA A 40 -9.86 -4.85 7.84
C ALA A 40 -8.48 -4.84 8.53
N LEU A 41 -7.61 -3.87 8.20
CA LEU A 41 -6.34 -3.64 8.89
C LEU A 41 -6.55 -3.38 10.38
N LYS A 42 -7.46 -2.46 10.73
CA LYS A 42 -7.79 -2.16 12.13
C LYS A 42 -8.22 -3.41 12.90
N LYS A 43 -9.08 -4.25 12.31
CA LYS A 43 -9.54 -5.50 12.93
C LYS A 43 -8.41 -6.53 13.07
N LYS A 44 -7.61 -6.73 12.01
CA LYS A 44 -6.51 -7.72 11.99
C LYS A 44 -5.37 -7.36 12.94
N GLN A 45 -5.12 -6.08 13.20
CA GLN A 45 -4.16 -5.65 14.22
C GLN A 45 -4.51 -6.19 15.61
N GLY A 46 -5.81 -6.35 15.92
CA GLY A 46 -6.29 -6.95 17.16
C GLY A 46 -6.09 -8.47 17.27
N THR A 47 -5.94 -9.20 16.16
CA THR A 47 -6.03 -10.68 16.13
C THR A 47 -4.70 -11.42 15.87
N SER A 48 -3.57 -10.72 15.89
CA SER A 48 -2.21 -11.31 15.97
C SER A 48 -1.73 -12.20 14.78
N VAL A 49 -2.39 -12.22 13.63
CA VAL A 49 -1.88 -12.91 12.41
C VAL A 49 -0.88 -12.02 11.68
N LYS A 50 0.42 -12.19 11.96
CA LYS A 50 1.51 -11.24 11.64
C LYS A 50 1.95 -11.20 10.16
N GLY A 51 1.68 -12.23 9.37
CA GLY A 51 2.14 -12.31 7.97
C GLY A 51 1.27 -11.51 7.00
N ASP A 52 -0.03 -11.50 7.25
CA ASP A 52 -1.00 -10.87 6.35
C ASP A 52 -1.10 -9.36 6.57
N THR A 53 -0.81 -8.88 7.78
CA THR A 53 -0.91 -7.45 8.11
C THR A 53 0.17 -6.62 7.41
N ASP A 54 1.41 -7.11 7.32
CA ASP A 54 2.50 -6.39 6.63
C ASP A 54 2.19 -6.26 5.12
N LYS A 55 1.68 -7.33 4.50
CA LYS A 55 1.28 -7.32 3.08
C LYS A 55 0.10 -6.39 2.84
N LEU A 56 -0.97 -6.51 3.66
CA LEU A 56 -2.14 -5.66 3.54
C LEU A 56 -1.79 -4.18 3.77
N MET A 57 -0.84 -3.88 4.68
CA MET A 57 -0.33 -2.51 4.87
C MET A 57 0.35 -1.98 3.61
N HIS A 58 1.17 -2.81 2.95
CA HIS A 58 1.81 -2.44 1.69
C HIS A 58 0.77 -2.22 0.58
N ASP A 59 -0.18 -3.15 0.42
CA ASP A 59 -1.19 -3.10 -0.64
C ASP A 59 -2.11 -1.87 -0.51
N VAL A 60 -2.52 -1.52 0.72
CA VAL A 60 -3.30 -0.29 0.97
C VAL A 60 -2.48 0.96 0.65
N GLY A 61 -1.17 0.96 0.94
CA GLY A 61 -0.26 2.04 0.59
C GLY A 61 -0.16 2.24 -0.94
N GLU A 62 0.00 1.15 -1.69
CA GLU A 62 0.04 1.18 -3.15
C GLU A 62 -1.28 1.69 -3.75
N GLN A 63 -2.42 1.24 -3.22
CA GLN A 63 -3.74 1.71 -3.66
C GLN A 63 -3.96 3.20 -3.37
N LEU A 64 -3.48 3.72 -2.23
CA LEU A 64 -3.50 5.16 -1.94
C LEU A 64 -2.62 5.96 -2.90
N ASN A 65 -1.47 5.42 -3.31
CA ASN A 65 -0.60 6.05 -4.30
C ASN A 65 -1.25 6.05 -5.70
N ALA A 66 -1.91 4.95 -6.08
CA ALA A 66 -2.69 4.88 -7.31
C ALA A 66 -3.82 5.91 -7.31
N PHE A 67 -4.56 6.03 -6.20
CA PHE A 67 -5.60 7.06 -6.02
C PHE A 67 -5.03 8.46 -6.26
N ARG A 68 -3.91 8.79 -5.61
CA ARG A 68 -3.22 10.09 -5.77
C ARG A 68 -2.85 10.34 -7.22
N ALA A 69 -2.25 9.37 -7.89
CA ALA A 69 -1.84 9.50 -9.29
C ALA A 69 -3.03 9.77 -10.21
N THR A 70 -4.12 9.01 -10.08
CA THR A 70 -5.34 9.23 -10.88
C THR A 70 -6.02 10.56 -10.57
N LEU A 71 -6.01 11.02 -9.31
CA LEU A 71 -6.56 12.31 -8.94
C LEU A 71 -5.73 13.48 -9.51
N THR A 72 -4.40 13.38 -9.50
CA THR A 72 -3.51 14.37 -10.14
C THR A 72 -3.72 14.40 -11.65
N ASP A 73 -3.88 13.23 -12.29
CA ASP A 73 -4.19 13.15 -13.71
C ASP A 73 -5.55 13.79 -14.05
N LEU A 74 -6.54 13.64 -13.17
CA LEU A 74 -7.84 14.31 -13.28
C LEU A 74 -7.69 15.84 -13.20
N GLU A 75 -6.86 16.35 -12.29
CA GLU A 75 -6.57 17.78 -12.16
C GLU A 75 -5.93 18.34 -13.43
N VAL A 76 -4.92 17.65 -13.97
CA VAL A 76 -4.22 18.04 -15.20
C VAL A 76 -5.19 17.99 -16.39
N SER A 77 -6.03 16.97 -16.48
CA SER A 77 -7.06 16.83 -17.51
C SER A 77 -8.05 17.99 -17.48
N ASN A 78 -8.56 18.37 -16.30
CA ASN A 78 -9.46 19.50 -16.14
C ASN A 78 -8.80 20.82 -16.62
N ARG A 79 -7.55 21.09 -16.21
CA ARG A 79 -6.80 22.28 -16.66
C ARG A 79 -6.55 22.31 -18.16
N LYS A 80 -6.31 21.14 -18.77
CA LYS A 80 -6.09 21.03 -20.23
C LYS A 80 -7.38 21.32 -20.99
N GLU A 81 -8.51 20.81 -20.51
CA GLU A 81 -9.82 21.02 -21.15
C GLU A 81 -10.27 22.48 -21.03
N GLU A 82 -10.04 23.15 -19.90
CA GLU A 82 -10.28 24.59 -19.73
C GLU A 82 -9.50 25.46 -20.73
N ARG A 83 -8.27 25.04 -21.07
CA ARG A 83 -7.37 25.76 -21.99
C ARG A 83 -7.56 25.35 -23.45
N SER A 84 -8.42 24.37 -23.73
CA SER A 84 -8.64 23.86 -25.08
C SER A 84 -9.29 24.92 -25.96
N SER A 85 -8.68 25.19 -27.12
CA SER A 85 -9.24 26.06 -28.15
C SER A 85 -10.28 25.37 -29.02
N TYR A 86 -10.31 24.03 -29.04
CA TYR A 86 -11.15 23.23 -29.92
C TYR A 86 -12.51 22.88 -29.31
N ARG A 87 -12.57 22.69 -27.98
CA ARG A 87 -13.79 22.42 -27.23
C ARG A 87 -13.67 23.09 -25.88
N ARG A 88 -14.37 24.21 -25.67
CA ARG A 88 -14.49 24.79 -24.33
C ARG A 88 -15.63 24.09 -23.59
N PRO A 89 -15.38 23.50 -22.41
CA PRO A 89 -16.44 22.93 -21.60
C PRO A 89 -17.47 24.01 -21.24
N SER A 90 -18.74 23.62 -21.15
CA SER A 90 -19.78 24.52 -20.63
C SER A 90 -19.48 24.86 -19.16
N GLU A 91 -19.99 26.00 -18.68
CA GLU A 91 -19.85 26.38 -17.26
C GLU A 91 -20.38 25.28 -16.31
N THR A 92 -21.47 24.61 -16.71
CA THR A 92 -22.01 23.47 -15.97
C THR A 92 -21.05 22.28 -15.93
N GLU A 93 -20.43 21.93 -17.06
CA GLU A 93 -19.45 20.84 -17.14
C GLU A 93 -18.23 21.15 -16.26
N THR A 94 -17.70 22.38 -16.32
CA THR A 94 -16.59 22.84 -15.49
C THR A 94 -16.93 22.74 -13.99
N ARG A 95 -18.12 23.21 -13.59
CA ARG A 95 -18.57 23.11 -12.20
C ARG A 95 -18.70 21.66 -11.72
N ILE A 96 -19.26 20.77 -12.56
CA ILE A 96 -19.37 19.35 -12.22
C ILE A 96 -17.98 18.75 -12.02
N ARG A 97 -17.03 19.02 -12.94
CA ARG A 97 -15.66 18.51 -12.86
C ARG A 97 -14.93 18.98 -11.61
N GLN A 98 -15.04 20.27 -11.29
CA GLN A 98 -14.43 20.85 -10.10
C GLN A 98 -15.02 20.25 -8.81
N ASN A 99 -16.35 20.16 -8.72
CA ASN A 99 -17.01 19.59 -7.54
C ASN A 99 -16.62 18.14 -7.30
N GLN A 100 -16.52 17.32 -8.36
CA GLN A 100 -16.08 15.93 -8.24
C GLN A 100 -14.62 15.83 -7.78
N TYR A 101 -13.75 16.65 -8.35
CA TYR A 101 -12.35 16.72 -7.94
C TYR A 101 -12.21 17.09 -6.46
N ASP A 102 -12.87 18.16 -6.01
CA ASP A 102 -12.80 18.64 -4.63
C ASP A 102 -13.31 17.58 -3.64
N HIS A 103 -14.40 16.90 -3.99
CA HIS A 103 -14.94 15.82 -3.17
C HIS A 103 -13.96 14.63 -3.05
N LEU A 104 -13.40 14.18 -4.18
CA LEU A 104 -12.45 13.06 -4.21
C LEU A 104 -11.12 13.42 -3.52
N HIS A 105 -10.68 14.67 -3.63
CA HIS A 105 -9.52 15.17 -2.91
C HIS A 105 -9.75 15.17 -1.39
N TRP A 106 -10.93 15.61 -0.93
CA TRP A 106 -11.32 15.49 0.47
C TRP A 106 -11.35 14.03 0.95
N LYS A 107 -11.91 13.12 0.15
CA LYS A 107 -11.91 11.67 0.45
C LYS A 107 -10.49 11.11 0.58
N LEU A 108 -9.60 11.42 -0.36
CA LEU A 108 -8.21 10.99 -0.31
C LEU A 108 -7.49 11.46 0.96
N ARG A 109 -7.73 12.71 1.38
CA ARG A 109 -7.15 13.25 2.62
C ARG A 109 -7.61 12.45 3.84
N ASN A 110 -8.90 12.16 3.93
CA ASN A 110 -9.47 11.39 5.03
C ASN A 110 -8.93 9.95 5.06
N LEU A 111 -8.89 9.29 3.90
CA LEU A 111 -8.33 7.94 3.77
C LEU A 111 -6.84 7.90 4.15
N SER A 112 -6.07 8.88 3.67
CA SER A 112 -4.65 9.01 4.02
C SER A 112 -4.44 9.21 5.52
N GLY A 113 -5.24 10.07 6.16
CA GLY A 113 -5.19 10.29 7.60
C GLY A 113 -5.55 9.03 8.39
N ALA A 114 -6.68 8.39 8.05
CA ALA A 114 -7.11 7.16 8.70
C ALA A 114 -6.09 6.02 8.55
N PHE A 115 -5.47 5.89 7.38
CA PHE A 115 -4.41 4.92 7.15
C PHE A 115 -3.15 5.26 7.94
N HIS A 116 -2.77 6.53 8.03
CA HIS A 116 -1.63 6.97 8.81
C HIS A 116 -1.78 6.64 10.31
N ASP A 117 -2.96 6.87 10.88
CA ASP A 117 -3.24 6.50 12.27
C ASP A 117 -3.05 4.99 12.50
N VAL A 118 -3.57 4.19 11.57
CA VAL A 118 -3.42 2.72 11.60
C VAL A 118 -1.96 2.29 11.46
N GLN A 119 -1.16 2.99 10.66
CA GLN A 119 0.29 2.76 10.56
C GLN A 119 1.03 3.10 11.85
N LEU A 120 0.70 4.22 12.49
CA LEU A 120 1.30 4.63 13.76
C LEU A 120 1.02 3.61 14.87
N ASP A 121 -0.23 3.17 14.98
CA ASP A 121 -0.61 2.14 15.95
C ASP A 121 0.07 0.82 15.68
N TYR A 122 0.16 0.42 14.41
CA TYR A 122 0.92 -0.77 14.01
C TYR A 122 2.39 -0.68 14.45
N LYS A 123 3.05 0.45 14.16
CA LYS A 123 4.46 0.70 14.52
C LYS A 123 4.64 0.62 16.04
N ARG A 124 3.78 1.27 16.81
CA ARG A 124 3.78 1.25 18.28
C ARG A 124 3.66 -0.17 18.82
N GLN A 125 2.69 -0.95 18.35
CA GLN A 125 2.51 -2.34 18.77
C GLN A 125 3.69 -3.24 18.37
N LYS A 126 4.30 -2.99 17.20
CA LYS A 126 5.50 -3.72 16.75
C LYS A 126 6.68 -3.43 17.67
N MET A 127 6.90 -2.17 18.03
CA MET A 127 7.95 -1.76 18.96
C MET A 127 7.73 -2.32 20.36
N ALA A 128 6.51 -2.25 20.91
CA ALA A 128 6.18 -2.79 22.23
C ALA A 128 6.44 -4.31 22.32
N ARG A 129 6.03 -5.05 21.28
CA ARG A 129 6.29 -6.49 21.19
C ARG A 129 7.79 -6.79 21.11
N MET A 130 8.55 -6.02 20.34
CA MET A 130 9.99 -6.17 20.25
C MET A 130 10.68 -5.87 21.59
N ARG A 131 10.25 -4.81 22.29
CA ARG A 131 10.73 -4.48 23.63
C ARG A 131 10.50 -5.62 24.62
N GLN A 132 9.27 -6.15 24.64
CA GLN A 132 8.92 -7.27 25.52
C GLN A 132 9.78 -8.50 25.23
N GLN A 133 10.01 -8.83 23.95
CA GLN A 133 10.86 -9.96 23.58
C GLN A 133 12.32 -9.76 23.98
N LEU A 134 12.86 -8.56 23.84
CA LEU A 134 14.23 -8.24 24.25
C LEU A 134 14.37 -8.25 25.77
N SER A 135 13.36 -7.75 26.50
CA SER A 135 13.28 -7.84 27.95
C SER A 135 13.25 -9.29 28.45
N LEU A 136 12.46 -10.18 27.81
CA LEU A 136 12.46 -11.62 28.10
C LEU A 136 13.82 -12.29 27.83
N ALA A 137 14.60 -11.76 26.89
CA ALA A 137 15.96 -12.21 26.62
C ALA A 137 17.02 -11.61 27.58
N GLY A 138 16.58 -10.77 28.53
CA GLY A 138 17.45 -10.08 29.49
C GLY A 138 18.19 -8.88 28.91
N MET A 139 17.70 -8.31 27.81
CA MET A 139 18.24 -7.10 27.18
C MET A 139 17.34 -5.90 27.51
N ASP A 140 17.94 -4.75 27.83
CA ASP A 140 17.23 -3.48 28.02
C ASP A 140 17.64 -2.47 26.93
N PRO A 141 17.13 -2.63 25.70
CA PRO A 141 17.45 -1.74 24.58
C PRO A 141 16.84 -0.34 24.78
N SER A 142 17.55 0.69 24.36
CA SER A 142 17.00 2.04 24.29
C SER A 142 15.91 2.13 23.22
N GLU A 143 15.00 3.10 23.35
CA GLU A 143 13.91 3.29 22.39
C GLU A 143 14.40 3.48 20.95
N SER A 144 15.51 4.21 20.77
CA SER A 144 16.15 4.41 19.46
C SER A 144 16.79 3.14 18.88
N GLN A 145 17.21 2.19 19.72
CA GLN A 145 17.67 0.87 19.25
C GLN A 145 16.47 0.03 18.79
N ILE A 146 15.38 0.01 19.55
CA ILE A 146 14.15 -0.72 19.20
C ILE A 146 13.57 -0.17 17.90
N GLU A 147 13.53 1.15 17.73
CA GLU A 147 13.02 1.78 16.50
C GLU A 147 13.86 1.39 15.28
N ARG A 148 15.19 1.42 15.40
CA ARG A 148 16.11 0.95 14.35
C ARG A 148 15.89 -0.53 14.03
N MET A 149 15.70 -1.38 15.03
CA MET A 149 15.43 -2.81 14.82
C MET A 149 14.05 -3.05 14.19
N ALA A 150 13.04 -2.24 14.54
CA ALA A 150 11.68 -2.36 14.01
C ALA A 150 11.56 -1.85 12.57
N SER A 151 12.37 -0.87 12.17
CA SER A 151 12.45 -0.33 10.80
C SER A 151 13.37 -1.14 9.88
N SER A 152 14.37 -1.82 10.45
CA SER A 152 15.28 -2.73 9.75
C SER A 152 14.54 -3.91 9.10
N HIS A 153 14.71 -4.10 7.79
CA HIS A 153 14.41 -5.38 7.15
C HIS A 153 15.31 -6.48 7.74
N ARG A 154 14.75 -7.69 7.92
CA ARG A 154 15.23 -8.88 8.68
C ARG A 154 16.75 -9.15 8.78
N ARG A 155 17.58 -8.66 7.86
CA ARG A 155 19.03 -8.87 7.84
C ARG A 155 19.80 -7.91 8.77
N LEU A 156 19.31 -6.69 8.99
CA LEU A 156 20.00 -5.69 9.82
C LEU A 156 19.73 -5.85 11.32
N SER A 157 18.63 -6.49 11.72
CA SER A 157 18.33 -6.73 13.14
C SER A 157 19.29 -7.73 13.80
N LEU A 158 19.86 -8.66 13.02
CA LEU A 158 20.91 -9.57 13.48
C LEU A 158 22.21 -8.82 13.73
N ASN A 159 22.65 -8.00 12.79
CA ASN A 159 23.87 -7.19 12.95
C ASN A 159 23.75 -6.20 14.10
N LEU A 160 22.60 -5.54 14.27
CA LEU A 160 22.36 -4.63 15.40
C LEU A 160 22.30 -5.38 16.75
N ALA A 161 21.72 -6.58 16.78
CA ALA A 161 21.76 -7.43 17.97
C ALA A 161 23.19 -7.95 18.27
N TYR A 162 24.03 -8.14 17.26
CA TYR A 162 25.45 -8.45 17.42
C TYR A 162 26.24 -7.25 17.95
N GLU A 163 25.99 -6.04 17.45
CA GLU A 163 26.60 -4.79 17.95
C GLU A 163 26.23 -4.50 19.41
N MET A 164 25.00 -4.83 19.83
CA MET A 164 24.59 -4.72 21.22
C MET A 164 25.21 -5.80 22.14
N ASN A 165 25.72 -6.91 21.59
CA ASN A 165 26.20 -8.08 22.33
C ASN A 165 27.73 -8.11 22.49
N GLY A 166 28.35 -6.99 22.85
CA GLY A 166 29.76 -6.96 23.30
C GLY A 166 30.10 -7.91 24.47
N THR A 167 29.14 -8.68 25.00
CA THR A 167 29.38 -9.71 26.02
C THR A 167 28.75 -11.06 25.63
N TYR A 168 29.64 -12.03 25.43
CA TYR A 168 29.47 -13.34 24.79
C TYR A 168 28.59 -14.36 25.55
N ARG A 169 27.76 -13.94 26.52
CA ARG A 169 27.13 -14.88 27.49
C ARG A 169 25.74 -15.39 27.10
N ASN A 170 24.98 -14.67 26.28
CA ASN A 170 23.58 -15.01 25.95
C ASN A 170 23.29 -15.18 24.43
N SER A 171 24.31 -15.08 23.58
CA SER A 171 24.15 -15.13 22.11
C SER A 171 23.53 -16.44 21.61
N LYS A 172 23.84 -17.59 22.23
CA LYS A 172 23.24 -18.89 21.86
C LYS A 172 21.75 -18.97 22.16
N LYS A 173 21.28 -18.39 23.28
CA LYS A 173 19.84 -18.32 23.62
C LYS A 173 19.11 -17.34 22.72
N PHE A 174 19.73 -16.20 22.41
CA PHE A 174 19.18 -15.23 21.47
C PHE A 174 19.07 -15.82 20.06
N LEU A 175 20.13 -16.48 19.56
CA LEU A 175 20.15 -17.12 18.25
C LEU A 175 19.10 -18.25 18.19
N ALA A 176 18.96 -19.07 19.23
CA ALA A 176 17.94 -20.11 19.32
C ALA A 176 16.50 -19.54 19.38
N MET A 177 16.24 -18.47 20.14
CA MET A 177 14.94 -17.80 20.13
C MET A 177 14.64 -17.13 18.78
N PHE A 178 15.65 -16.52 18.15
CA PHE A 178 15.51 -15.84 16.86
C PHE A 178 15.34 -16.82 15.69
N THR A 179 16.00 -17.98 15.70
CA THR A 179 15.77 -19.07 14.74
C THR A 179 14.40 -19.70 14.94
N THR A 180 13.96 -19.93 16.19
CA THR A 180 12.61 -20.45 16.50
C THR A 180 11.51 -19.46 16.10
N TRP A 181 11.76 -18.16 16.28
CA TRP A 181 10.89 -17.08 15.78
C TRP A 181 10.81 -17.03 14.25
N ASN A 182 11.92 -17.30 13.55
CA ASN A 182 11.92 -17.40 12.09
C ASN A 182 11.25 -18.68 11.58
N ALA A 183 11.39 -19.80 12.28
CA ALA A 183 10.78 -21.09 11.92
C ALA A 183 9.24 -21.04 12.01
N ARG A 184 8.68 -20.37 13.02
CA ARG A 184 7.21 -20.12 13.11
C ARG A 184 6.66 -19.11 12.08
N ARG A 185 7.53 -18.53 11.23
CA ARG A 185 7.22 -17.52 10.22
C ARG A 185 7.40 -18.02 8.78
N GLN A 186 7.86 -19.25 8.58
CA GLN A 186 7.92 -19.90 7.27
C GLN A 186 6.58 -20.61 7.02
N PRO A 187 5.82 -20.25 5.98
CA PRO A 187 4.76 -21.14 5.49
C PRO A 187 5.42 -22.41 4.91
N GLU A 188 4.84 -23.58 5.16
CA GLU A 188 5.38 -24.92 4.87
C GLU A 188 5.63 -25.25 3.38
N TRP A 189 5.60 -24.29 2.47
CA TRP A 189 5.78 -24.55 1.03
C TRP A 189 7.23 -24.41 0.51
N ILE A 190 8.24 -24.27 1.39
CA ILE A 190 9.66 -24.30 0.99
C ILE A 190 10.41 -25.45 1.67
N THR A 191 9.84 -26.65 1.63
CA THR A 191 10.60 -27.91 1.77
C THR A 191 10.01 -29.00 0.89
N SER A 192 9.89 -28.72 -0.41
CA SER A 192 9.79 -29.77 -1.42
C SER A 192 10.64 -29.39 -2.62
N SER A 193 11.97 -29.38 -2.41
CA SER A 193 12.87 -29.67 -3.54
C SER A 193 12.60 -31.11 -3.94
N PRO A 194 12.17 -31.39 -5.19
CA PRO A 194 12.17 -32.74 -5.68
C PRO A 194 13.64 -33.17 -5.79
N THR A 195 14.02 -34.16 -5.00
CA THR A 195 15.25 -34.90 -5.27
C THR A 195 15.05 -35.58 -6.61
N CYS A 196 15.69 -35.06 -7.66
CA CYS A 196 15.83 -35.75 -8.93
C CYS A 196 16.57 -37.07 -8.66
N LYS A 197 15.82 -38.15 -8.48
CA LYS A 197 16.35 -39.50 -8.58
C LYS A 197 16.57 -39.78 -10.05
N VAL A 198 17.83 -39.87 -10.44
CA VAL A 198 18.24 -40.40 -11.74
C VAL A 198 17.92 -41.91 -11.74
N PRO A 199 17.13 -42.43 -12.70
CA PRO A 199 16.92 -43.87 -12.80
C PRO A 199 18.16 -44.53 -13.41
N THR A 200 18.78 -45.43 -12.64
CA THR A 200 19.76 -46.39 -13.17
C THR A 200 19.02 -47.39 -14.05
N ILE A 201 19.33 -47.35 -15.35
CA ILE A 201 18.88 -48.35 -16.32
C ILE A 201 19.71 -49.62 -16.05
N THR A 202 19.02 -50.72 -15.77
CA THR A 202 19.59 -52.08 -15.78
C THR A 202 18.92 -52.84 -16.91
#